data_AF-A0A533SLK6-F1
#
_entry.id   AF-A0A533SLK6-F1
#
_cell.length_a   1.000
_cell.length_b   1.000
_cell.length_c   1.000
_cell.angle_alpha   90.00
_cell.angle_beta   90.00
_cell.angle_gamma   90.00
#
_symmetry.space_group_name_H-M   'P 1'
#
loop_
_entity.id
_entity.type
_entity.pdbx_description
1 polymer ?
#
loop_
_entity_poly.entity_id
_entity_poly.type
_entity_poly.pdbx_seq_one_letter_code
_entity_poly.pdbx_strand_id
1 'polypeptide(L)'
;MLIVAESPIGFRRWMIEYPLEKTTIPHELGGGDSYRLTREIYFKAKPRLVVGDRPVPAELLAEAEAEIKFADDDTIRERIAGLKGR
;
A
#
# COMPACT_ATOMS: atom_id res chain seq x y z
N MET A 1 2.69 1.00 8.55
CA MET A 1 1.44 0.40 8.05
C MET A 1 0.86 -0.50 9.14
N LEU A 2 -0.46 -0.54 9.30
CA LEU A 2 -1.13 -1.49 10.19
C LEU A 2 -1.55 -2.74 9.41
N ILE A 3 -1.35 -3.91 9.99
CA ILE A 3 -1.72 -5.22 9.43
C ILE A 3 -2.69 -5.89 10.40
N VAL A 4 -3.78 -6.41 9.85
CA VAL A 4 -4.71 -7.32 10.51
C VAL A 4 -4.88 -8.54 9.62
N ALA A 5 -5.09 -9.71 10.22
CA ALA A 5 -5.42 -10.92 9.47
C ALA A 5 -6.65 -11.59 10.08
N GLU A 6 -7.70 -11.72 9.29
CA GLU A 6 -8.96 -12.33 9.69
C GLU A 6 -8.86 -13.86 9.84
N SER A 7 -7.95 -14.50 9.09
CA SER A 7 -7.70 -15.95 9.17
C SER A 7 -6.54 -16.27 10.10
N PRO A 8 -6.70 -17.22 11.06
CA PRO A 8 -5.61 -17.67 11.93
C PRO A 8 -4.40 -18.23 11.17
N ILE A 9 -4.62 -18.86 10.01
CA ILE A 9 -3.54 -19.42 9.18
C ILE A 9 -2.77 -18.30 8.48
N GLY A 10 -3.49 -17.34 7.90
CA GLY A 10 -2.90 -16.16 7.28
C GLY A 10 -2.08 -15.38 8.30
N PHE A 11 -2.65 -15.13 9.47
CA PHE A 11 -1.99 -14.44 10.56
C PHE A 11 -0.66 -15.10 10.96
N ARG A 12 -0.66 -16.42 11.19
CA ARG A 12 0.58 -17.14 11.53
C ARG A 12 1.65 -17.01 10.45
N ARG A 13 1.28 -17.10 9.16
CA ARG A 13 2.25 -16.91 8.06
C ARG A 13 2.83 -15.51 8.09
N TRP A 14 2.00 -14.48 8.26
CA TRP A 14 2.48 -13.10 8.36
C TRP A 14 3.46 -12.91 9.53
N MET A 15 3.15 -13.46 10.72
CA MET A 15 4.02 -13.36 11.89
C MET A 15 5.35 -14.13 11.75
N ILE A 16 5.38 -15.21 10.98
CA ILE A 16 6.61 -15.97 10.68
C ILE A 16 7.46 -15.23 9.65
N GLU A 17 6.81 -14.73 8.59
CA GLU A 17 7.51 -14.15 7.44
C GLU A 17 7.98 -12.72 7.68
N TYR A 18 7.17 -11.95 8.40
CA TYR A 18 7.48 -10.62 8.87
C TYR A 18 7.46 -10.65 10.40
N PRO A 19 8.56 -10.28 11.10
CA PRO A 19 8.55 -10.11 12.55
C PRO A 19 7.78 -8.82 12.91
N LEU A 20 6.46 -8.83 12.74
CA LEU A 20 5.58 -7.68 12.96
C LEU A 20 5.53 -7.31 14.45
N GLU A 21 5.47 -6.01 14.73
CA GLU A 21 5.39 -5.49 16.09
C GLU A 21 3.94 -5.42 16.56
N LYS A 22 3.65 -5.87 17.78
CA LYS A 22 2.31 -5.70 18.35
C LYS A 22 2.03 -4.23 18.61
N THR A 23 0.82 -3.78 18.33
CA THR A 23 0.38 -2.40 18.63
C THR A 23 -0.93 -2.41 19.40
N THR A 24 -1.19 -1.34 20.14
CA THR A 24 -2.45 -1.09 20.85
C THR A 24 -3.44 -0.29 20.01
N ILE A 25 -3.01 0.19 18.84
CA ILE A 25 -3.84 1.00 17.93
C ILE A 25 -4.89 0.08 17.27
N PRO A 26 -6.19 0.32 17.48
CA PRO A 26 -7.24 -0.44 16.81
C PRO A 26 -7.21 -0.24 15.30
N HIS A 27 -7.55 -1.28 14.54
CA HIS A 27 -7.72 -1.17 13.10
C HIS A 27 -9.02 -0.43 12.78
N GLU A 28 -9.02 0.37 11.71
CA GLU A 28 -10.13 1.27 11.36
C GLU A 28 -11.44 0.52 11.05
N LEU A 29 -11.34 -0.73 10.57
CA LEU A 29 -12.48 -1.59 10.27
C LEU A 29 -12.91 -2.50 11.43
N GLY A 30 -12.24 -2.40 12.59
CA GLY A 30 -12.39 -3.36 13.68
C GLY A 30 -11.85 -4.75 13.33
N GLY A 31 -11.95 -5.68 14.27
CA GLY A 31 -11.52 -7.08 14.09
C GLY A 31 -10.06 -7.33 14.44
N GLY A 32 -9.83 -8.15 15.47
CA GLY A 32 -8.53 -8.70 15.84
C GLY A 32 -7.50 -7.72 16.42
N ASP A 33 -6.40 -8.27 16.94
CA ASP A 33 -5.24 -7.48 17.33
C ASP A 33 -4.57 -6.87 16.09
N SER A 34 -4.23 -5.60 16.16
CA SER A 34 -3.45 -4.91 15.13
C SER A 34 -1.95 -5.12 15.31
N TYR A 35 -1.24 -5.20 14.19
CA TYR A 35 0.22 -5.28 14.17
C TYR A 35 0.81 -4.21 13.26
N ARG A 36 2.06 -3.82 13.52
CA ARG A 36 2.77 -2.79 12.79
C ARG A 36 3.85 -3.41 11.91
N LEU A 37 3.76 -3.11 10.62
CA LEU A 37 4.87 -3.28 9.68
C LEU A 37 5.60 -1.94 9.56
N THR A 38 6.79 -1.86 10.15
CA THR A 38 7.68 -0.70 9.99
C THR A 38 8.41 -0.76 8.65
N ARG A 39 8.97 0.38 8.24
CA ARG A 39 9.79 0.47 7.03
C ARG A 39 10.99 -0.46 7.11
N GLU A 40 11.66 -0.53 8.26
CA GLU A 40 12.83 -1.39 8.45
C GLU A 40 12.46 -2.87 8.33
N ILE A 41 11.36 -3.31 8.96
CA ILE A 41 10.89 -4.69 8.87
C ILE A 41 10.60 -5.05 7.41
N TYR A 42 9.90 -4.17 6.69
CA TYR A 42 9.60 -4.39 5.26
C TYR A 42 10.87 -4.54 4.43
N PHE A 43 11.80 -3.59 4.50
CA PHE A 43 13.01 -3.65 3.67
C PHE A 43 13.94 -4.79 4.03
N LYS A 44 13.96 -5.23 5.29
CA LYS A 44 14.69 -6.43 5.71
C LYS A 44 14.14 -7.70 5.09
N ALA A 45 12.82 -7.81 4.97
CA ALA A 45 12.16 -9.00 4.42
C ALA A 45 11.98 -8.95 2.88
N LYS A 46 11.98 -7.74 2.29
CA LYS A 46 11.73 -7.49 0.86
C LYS A 46 12.54 -8.39 -0.09
N PRO A 47 13.87 -8.58 0.07
CA PRO A 47 14.65 -9.38 -0.88
C PRO A 47 14.24 -10.85 -0.97
N ARG A 48 13.55 -11.37 0.06
CA ARG A 48 13.11 -12.77 0.15
C ARG A 48 11.65 -12.95 -0.22
N LEU A 49 10.81 -11.99 0.14
CA LEU A 49 9.34 -12.10 0.04
C LEU A 49 8.74 -11.34 -1.14
N VAL A 50 9.41 -10.29 -1.59
CA VAL A 50 8.97 -9.46 -2.73
C VAL A 50 9.93 -9.72 -3.87
N VAL A 51 9.75 -10.90 -4.47
CA VAL A 51 10.63 -11.43 -5.51
C VAL A 51 9.84 -11.68 -6.79
N GLY A 52 10.58 -11.73 -7.90
CA GLY A 52 10.03 -11.93 -9.22
C GLY A 52 9.61 -10.63 -9.88
N ASP A 53 9.67 -10.65 -11.21
CA ASP A 53 9.20 -9.56 -12.05
C ASP A 53 7.87 -9.95 -12.68
N ARG A 54 6.91 -9.03 -12.67
CA ARG A 54 5.67 -9.15 -13.44
C ARG A 54 5.61 -7.95 -14.39
N PRO A 55 6.36 -7.97 -15.49
CA PRO A 55 6.34 -6.87 -16.44
C PRO A 55 4.95 -6.75 -17.09
N VAL A 56 4.52 -5.52 -17.30
CA VAL A 56 3.30 -5.21 -18.06
C VAL A 56 3.62 -5.36 -19.55
N PRO A 57 2.75 -6.00 -20.36
CA PRO A 57 2.88 -5.99 -21.82
C PRO A 57 3.04 -4.57 -22.37
N ALA A 58 3.97 -4.36 -23.29
CA ALA A 58 4.34 -3.03 -23.78
C ALA A 58 3.15 -2.26 -24.38
N GLU A 59 2.23 -2.95 -25.04
CA GLU A 59 1.01 -2.35 -25.61
C GLU A 59 0.08 -1.78 -24.53
N LEU A 60 -0.15 -2.54 -23.46
CA LEU A 60 -0.97 -2.08 -22.31
C LEU A 60 -0.30 -0.93 -21.57
N LEU A 61 1.03 -0.95 -21.46
CA LEU A 61 1.77 0.16 -20.86
C LEU A 61 1.64 1.42 -21.72
N ALA A 62 1.80 1.30 -23.04
CA ALA A 62 1.70 2.43 -23.96
C ALA A 62 0.30 3.05 -23.98
N GLU A 63 -0.75 2.23 -23.97
CA GLU A 63 -2.13 2.70 -23.85
C GLU A 63 -2.34 3.47 -22.55
N ALA A 64 -1.89 2.90 -21.42
CA ALA A 64 -2.01 3.55 -20.12
C ALA A 64 -1.22 4.87 -20.08
N GLU A 65 0.00 4.93 -20.59
CA GLU A 65 0.81 6.16 -20.62
C GLU A 65 0.19 7.25 -21.50
N ALA A 66 -0.50 6.88 -22.59
CA ALA A 66 -1.21 7.81 -23.44
C ALA A 66 -2.52 8.34 -22.81
N GLU A 67 -3.23 7.48 -22.07
CA GLU A 67 -4.54 7.79 -21.46
C GLU A 67 -4.46 8.27 -20.02
N ILE A 68 -3.30 8.16 -19.34
CA ILE A 68 -3.09 8.75 -18.02
C ILE A 68 -3.18 10.26 -18.16
N LYS A 69 -4.35 10.78 -17.80
CA LYS A 69 -4.60 12.21 -17.66
C LYS A 69 -3.99 12.64 -16.33
N PHE A 70 -2.77 13.13 -16.37
CA PHE A 70 -2.28 13.97 -15.28
C PHE A 70 -3.16 15.22 -15.26
N ALA A 71 -3.87 15.42 -14.16
CA ALA A 71 -4.47 16.73 -13.92
C ALA A 71 -3.31 17.73 -13.85
N ASP A 72 -3.36 18.77 -14.66
CA ASP A 72 -2.39 19.86 -14.55
C ASP A 72 -2.53 20.53 -13.17
N ASP A 73 -1.48 21.26 -12.76
CA ASP A 73 -1.42 21.91 -11.45
C ASP A 73 -2.63 22.80 -11.16
N ASP A 74 -3.21 23.43 -12.19
CA ASP A 74 -4.37 24.30 -12.03
C ASP A 74 -5.65 23.49 -11.85
N THR A 75 -5.82 22.39 -12.60
CA THR A 75 -6.90 21.41 -12.40
C THR A 75 -6.84 20.77 -11.01
N ILE A 76 -5.64 20.45 -10.52
CA ILE A 76 -5.43 19.94 -9.15
C ILE A 76 -5.84 21.00 -8.12
N ARG A 77 -5.36 22.24 -8.26
CA ARG A 77 -5.68 23.35 -7.35
C ARG A 77 -7.17 23.66 -7.33
N GLU A 78 -7.84 23.63 -8.48
CA GLU A 78 -9.27 23.88 -8.58
C GLU A 78 -10.09 22.74 -7.97
N ARG A 79 -9.81 21.48 -8.35
CA ARG A 79 -10.68 20.34 -8.02
C ARG A 79 -10.36 19.67 -6.69
N ILE A 80 -9.11 19.71 -6.26
CA ILE A 80 -8.65 19.05 -5.02
C ILE A 80 -8.47 20.07 -3.89
N ALA A 81 -7.82 21.20 -4.16
CA ALA A 81 -7.59 22.23 -3.14
C ALA A 81 -8.75 23.23 -2.99
N GLY A 82 -9.73 23.23 -3.91
CA GLY A 82 -10.90 24.12 -3.85
C GLY A 82 -10.57 25.61 -4.00
N LEU A 83 -9.37 25.94 -4.51
CA LEU A 83 -8.88 27.30 -4.63
C LEU A 83 -9.35 27.92 -5.95
N LYS A 84 -10.64 28.28 -6.04
CA LYS A 84 -11.12 29.17 -7.11
C LYS A 84 -11.62 30.48 -6.51
N GLY A 85 -10.91 31.57 -6.79
CA GLY A 85 -11.39 32.95 -6.57
C GLY A 85 -11.38 33.46 -5.13
N ARG A 86 -10.21 33.52 -4.49
CA ARG A 86 -9.93 34.53 -3.46
C ARG A 86 -8.82 35.44 -3.95
#